data_AF-A0A960YND7-F1
#
_entry.id   AF-A0A960YND7-F1
#
_cell.length_a   1.000
_cell.length_b   1.000
_cell.length_c   1.000
_cell.angle_alpha   90.00
_cell.angle_beta   90.00
_cell.angle_gamma   90.00
#
_symmetry.space_group_name_H-M   'P 1'
#
loop_
_entity.id
_entity.type
_entity.pdbx_description
1 polymer ?
#
loop_
_entity_poly.entity_id
_entity_poly.type
_entity_poly.pdbx_seq_one_letter_code
_entity_poly.pdbx_strand_id
1 'polypeptide(L)'
;MDLKKEIIRLEEALVASGLQGRLKATLQDEESWPARLDALLAEIQKKGRLVSGLSPRELADFAQSLEIHSRMQGAMEPVPEALLASVNRALDGERPRTEGIVVKLLRNGMELIQGTLEGASLELAPLVATRRAGAAEAEVVNPTGSRIDLKMPVGRGQMHCSILQTSASEAMVSLSLKNLAGSYQLSLKKEGRLIGSHSRVKSDRAVQFDRIGPGRYTVELKGATSAEIPFSIV
;
A
#
# COMPACT_ATOMS: atom_id res chain seq x y z
N MET A 1 -4.12 13.83 34.42
CA MET A 1 -4.10 14.08 32.97
C MET A 1 -4.71 12.87 32.27
N ASP A 2 -5.63 13.07 31.32
CA ASP A 2 -6.28 11.97 30.60
C ASP A 2 -5.40 11.60 29.38
N LEU A 3 -4.52 10.63 29.59
CA LEU A 3 -3.50 10.18 28.62
C LEU A 3 -4.12 9.84 27.25
N LYS A 4 -5.36 9.34 27.23
CA LYS A 4 -6.07 8.99 25.98
C LYS A 4 -6.41 10.22 25.12
N LYS A 5 -6.79 11.33 25.74
CA LYS A 5 -7.11 12.57 25.00
C LYS A 5 -5.85 13.21 24.42
N GLU A 6 -4.71 13.05 25.07
CA GLU A 6 -3.43 13.58 24.59
C GLU A 6 -2.86 12.77 23.45
N ILE A 7 -3.03 11.45 23.50
CA ILE A 7 -2.73 10.53 22.41
C ILE A 7 -3.48 10.91 21.13
N ILE A 8 -4.80 11.14 21.22
CA ILE A 8 -5.62 11.51 20.05
C ILE A 8 -5.16 12.87 19.47
N ARG A 9 -4.86 13.85 20.34
CA ARG A 9 -4.36 15.16 19.90
C ARG A 9 -2.98 15.09 19.26
N LEU A 10 -2.12 14.19 19.74
CA LEU A 10 -0.82 13.93 19.12
C LEU A 10 -1.03 13.35 17.72
N GLU A 11 -1.90 12.36 17.54
CA GLU A 11 -2.22 11.79 16.23
C GLU A 11 -2.70 12.86 15.24
N GLU A 12 -3.64 13.71 15.65
CA GLU A 12 -4.15 14.81 14.82
C GLU A 12 -3.06 15.82 14.45
N ALA A 13 -2.20 16.19 15.40
CA ALA A 13 -1.12 17.15 15.17
C ALA A 13 -0.01 16.58 14.27
N LEU A 14 0.30 15.29 14.40
CA LEU A 14 1.27 14.60 13.55
C LEU A 14 0.75 14.56 12.10
N VAL A 15 -0.49 14.12 11.88
CA VAL A 15 -1.13 14.07 10.55
C VAL A 15 -1.23 15.46 9.91
N ALA A 16 -1.55 16.50 10.70
CA ALA A 16 -1.64 17.87 10.20
C ALA A 16 -0.27 18.44 9.77
N SER A 17 0.84 17.86 10.23
CA SER A 17 2.18 18.39 10.00
C SER A 17 2.83 17.88 8.69
N GLY A 18 2.27 16.87 8.03
CA GLY A 18 2.79 16.35 6.76
C GLY A 18 4.17 15.70 6.93
N LEU A 19 4.28 14.86 7.95
CA LEU A 19 5.50 14.38 8.56
C LEU A 19 6.33 13.46 7.64
N GLN A 20 5.67 12.70 6.77
CA GLN A 20 6.31 11.82 5.79
C GLN A 20 7.30 12.55 4.86
N GLY A 21 6.99 13.79 4.47
CA GLY A 21 7.86 14.60 3.60
C GLY A 21 9.11 15.11 4.32
N ARG A 22 9.06 15.24 5.64
CA ARG A 22 10.12 15.82 6.48
C ARG A 22 11.04 14.76 7.09
N LEU A 23 10.53 13.55 7.36
CA LEU A 23 11.32 12.42 7.84
C LEU A 23 12.41 11.97 6.86
N LYS A 24 12.23 12.22 5.56
CA LYS A 24 13.25 11.93 4.54
C LYS A 24 14.38 12.97 4.48
N ALA A 25 14.25 14.12 5.15
CA ALA A 25 15.12 15.27 4.91
C ALA A 25 16.25 15.46 5.95
N THR A 26 16.21 14.81 7.11
CA THR A 26 17.17 15.15 8.17
C THR A 26 17.51 13.96 9.07
N LEU A 27 18.32 13.04 8.57
CA LEU A 27 19.11 12.14 9.42
C LEU A 27 20.46 12.82 9.62
N GLN A 28 20.66 13.54 10.73
CA GLN A 28 21.94 14.23 10.94
C GLN A 28 22.60 14.07 12.30
N ASP A 29 22.03 13.37 13.28
CA ASP A 29 22.82 13.15 14.51
C ASP A 29 22.28 12.01 15.39
N GLU A 30 22.89 10.82 15.28
CA GLU A 30 22.55 9.65 16.10
C GLU A 30 23.15 9.74 17.52
N GLU A 31 24.19 10.54 17.75
CA GLU A 31 24.86 10.60 19.07
C GLU A 31 24.17 11.56 20.06
N SER A 32 23.57 12.65 19.57
CA SER A 32 22.92 13.65 20.43
C SER A 32 21.45 13.35 20.75
N TRP A 33 20.93 12.23 20.24
CA TRP A 33 19.52 11.87 20.27
C TRP A 33 18.98 11.54 21.68
N PRO A 34 19.64 10.73 22.54
CA PRO A 34 19.07 10.30 23.82
C PRO A 34 18.83 11.49 24.76
N ALA A 35 19.79 12.41 24.81
CA ALA A 35 19.71 13.63 25.61
C ALA A 35 18.58 14.58 25.17
N ARG A 36 18.23 14.58 23.87
CA ARG A 36 17.13 15.39 23.33
C ARG A 36 15.76 14.79 23.66
N LEU A 37 15.63 13.47 23.58
CA LEU A 37 14.39 12.79 23.97
C LEU A 37 14.14 12.95 25.47
N ASP A 38 15.16 12.76 26.31
CA ASP A 38 15.05 12.95 27.75
C ASP A 38 14.68 14.39 28.10
N ALA A 39 15.26 15.38 27.42
CA ALA A 39 14.90 16.78 27.60
C ALA A 39 13.43 17.05 27.23
N LEU A 40 12.95 16.51 26.10
CA LEU A 40 11.56 16.68 25.64
C LEU A 40 10.55 15.96 26.54
N LEU A 41 10.84 14.72 26.95
CA LEU A 41 10.03 13.96 27.89
C LEU A 41 10.00 14.65 29.26
N ALA A 42 11.15 15.16 29.73
CA ALA A 42 11.21 15.95 30.94
C ALA A 42 10.46 17.29 30.82
N GLU A 43 10.45 17.95 29.66
CA GLU A 43 9.63 19.16 29.47
C GLU A 43 8.13 18.85 29.50
N ILE A 44 7.70 17.77 28.84
CA ILE A 44 6.30 17.34 28.82
C ILE A 44 5.84 16.91 30.22
N GLN A 45 6.65 16.12 30.93
CA GLN A 45 6.32 15.59 32.26
C GLN A 45 6.49 16.63 33.39
N LYS A 46 7.52 17.47 33.34
CA LYS A 46 7.91 18.36 34.46
C LYS A 46 7.35 19.78 34.34
N LYS A 47 7.10 20.29 33.12
CA LYS A 47 6.54 21.64 32.88
C LYS A 47 5.06 21.64 32.50
N GLY A 48 4.42 20.47 32.34
CA GLY A 48 3.03 20.38 31.89
C GLY A 48 2.80 20.96 30.49
N ARG A 49 3.86 21.02 29.66
CA ARG A 49 3.79 21.51 28.29
C ARG A 49 3.01 20.48 27.47
N LEU A 50 1.83 20.87 26.99
CA LEU A 50 1.00 20.03 26.15
C LEU A 50 1.69 19.81 24.80
N VAL A 51 1.60 18.60 24.27
CA VAL A 51 2.07 18.24 22.92
C VAL A 51 1.49 19.16 21.83
N SER A 52 0.28 19.68 22.04
CA SER A 52 -0.37 20.68 21.17
C SER A 52 0.30 22.05 21.14
N GLY A 53 1.24 22.31 22.06
CA GLY A 53 2.06 23.53 22.10
C GLY A 53 3.43 23.37 21.45
N LEU A 54 3.69 22.22 20.81
CA LEU A 54 4.89 21.98 20.02
C LEU A 54 4.69 22.55 18.62
N SER A 55 5.72 23.21 18.11
CA SER A 55 5.77 23.67 16.72
C SER A 55 5.81 22.47 15.76
N PRO A 56 5.40 22.67 14.49
CA PRO A 56 5.47 21.61 13.46
C PRO A 56 6.87 21.04 13.22
N ARG A 57 7.92 21.73 13.65
CA ARG A 57 9.31 21.24 13.59
C ARG A 57 9.62 20.35 14.80
N GLU A 58 9.26 20.80 16.01
CA GLU A 58 9.44 20.02 17.24
C GLU A 58 8.62 18.71 17.21
N LEU A 59 7.41 18.72 16.63
CA LEU A 59 6.61 17.51 16.41
C LEU A 59 7.27 16.51 15.46
N ALA A 60 7.89 17.02 14.40
CA ALA A 60 8.57 16.18 13.43
C ALA A 60 9.82 15.52 14.02
N ASP A 61 10.62 16.31 14.72
CA ASP A 61 11.82 15.86 15.43
C ASP A 61 11.46 14.81 16.51
N PHE A 62 10.32 15.00 17.20
CA PHE A 62 9.83 14.06 18.21
C PHE A 62 9.38 12.72 17.61
N ALA A 63 8.60 12.73 16.53
CA ALA A 63 8.17 11.51 15.85
C ALA A 63 9.34 10.72 15.27
N GLN A 64 10.31 11.41 14.66
CA GLN A 64 11.54 10.81 14.15
C GLN A 64 12.36 10.15 15.27
N SER A 65 12.47 10.83 16.40
CA SER A 65 13.21 10.32 17.57
C SER A 65 12.57 9.05 18.13
N LEU A 66 11.24 8.98 18.17
CA LEU A 66 10.50 7.78 18.61
C LEU A 66 10.65 6.61 17.63
N GLU A 67 10.66 6.87 16.32
CA GLU A 67 10.88 5.84 15.31
C GLU A 67 12.30 5.25 15.41
N ILE A 68 13.32 6.11 15.59
CA ILE A 68 14.72 5.67 15.80
C ILE A 68 14.85 4.85 17.08
N HIS A 69 14.26 5.29 18.20
CA HIS A 69 14.25 4.55 19.46
C HIS A 69 13.62 3.15 19.32
N SER A 70 12.51 3.02 18.58
CA SER A 70 11.87 1.72 18.34
C SER A 70 12.75 0.73 17.56
N ARG A 71 13.71 1.24 16.78
CA ARG A 71 14.63 0.45 15.95
C ARG A 71 15.92 0.08 16.64
N MET A 72 16.35 0.84 17.65
CA MET A 72 17.57 0.54 18.41
C MET A 72 17.28 -0.48 19.51
N GLN A 73 17.87 -1.69 19.40
CA GLN A 73 17.88 -2.65 20.49
C GLN A 73 18.70 -2.11 21.67
N GLY A 74 18.08 -1.96 22.84
CA GLY A 74 18.78 -1.64 24.09
C GLY A 74 18.64 -0.22 24.62
N ALA A 75 17.63 0.54 24.19
CA ALA A 75 17.37 1.85 24.78
C ALA A 75 16.92 1.74 26.24
N MET A 76 17.55 2.53 27.12
CA MET A 76 17.52 2.38 28.58
C MET A 76 16.21 2.80 29.27
N GLU A 77 15.26 3.43 28.57
CA GLU A 77 13.95 3.75 29.13
C GLU A 77 12.80 3.29 28.23
N PRO A 78 11.74 2.67 28.81
CA PRO A 78 10.58 2.25 28.05
C PRO A 78 9.78 3.46 27.60
N VAL A 79 9.91 3.83 26.31
CA VAL A 79 8.94 4.71 25.67
C VAL A 79 7.55 4.09 25.84
N PRO A 80 6.55 4.84 26.36
CA PRO A 80 5.20 4.34 26.53
C PRO A 80 4.64 3.77 25.23
N GLU A 81 4.21 2.50 25.25
CA GLU A 81 3.68 1.77 24.09
C GLU A 81 2.55 2.52 23.37
N ALA A 82 1.73 3.23 24.15
CA ALA A 82 0.63 4.04 23.64
C ALA A 82 1.12 5.22 22.76
N LEU A 83 2.28 5.81 23.04
CA LEU A 83 2.87 6.87 22.22
C LEU A 83 3.41 6.30 20.89
N LEU A 84 4.10 5.16 20.94
CA LEU A 84 4.58 4.46 19.74
C LEU A 84 3.41 4.04 18.83
N ALA A 85 2.37 3.45 19.40
CA ALA A 85 1.17 3.06 18.66
C ALA A 85 0.45 4.24 18.01
N SER A 86 0.56 5.44 18.61
CA SER A 86 -0.05 6.67 18.10
C SER A 86 0.75 7.28 16.96
N VAL A 87 2.08 7.34 17.11
CA VAL A 87 2.98 7.77 16.03
C VAL A 87 2.88 6.82 14.85
N ASN A 88 2.89 5.51 15.08
CA ASN A 88 2.73 4.53 14.01
C ASN A 88 1.39 4.67 13.29
N ARG A 89 0.28 4.88 14.02
CA ARG A 89 -1.03 5.12 13.40
C ARG A 89 -1.09 6.44 12.62
N ALA A 90 -0.45 7.50 13.11
CA ALA A 90 -0.35 8.77 12.38
C ALA A 90 0.50 8.63 11.11
N LEU A 91 1.63 7.92 11.19
CA LEU A 91 2.49 7.61 10.04
C LEU A 91 1.77 6.71 9.02
N ASP A 92 0.99 5.74 9.47
CA ASP A 92 0.16 4.88 8.62
C ASP A 92 -1.02 5.64 7.99
N GLY A 93 -1.57 6.64 8.69
CA GLY A 93 -2.60 7.54 8.18
C GLY A 93 -2.07 8.55 7.16
N GLU A 94 -0.80 8.93 7.24
CA GLU A 94 -0.12 9.78 6.26
C GLU A 94 0.46 9.03 5.06
N ARG A 95 0.70 7.71 5.17
CA ARG A 95 1.05 6.90 3.99
C ARG A 95 -0.06 7.13 2.97
N PRO A 96 0.26 7.49 1.71
CA PRO A 96 -0.74 7.34 0.66
C PRO A 96 -1.16 5.87 0.76
N ARG A 97 -2.45 5.64 1.00
CA ARG A 97 -3.04 4.34 0.69
C ARG A 97 -2.74 4.17 -0.78
N THR A 98 -1.65 3.49 -1.11
CA THR A 98 -1.47 2.90 -2.41
C THR A 98 -2.52 1.81 -2.45
N GLU A 99 -3.76 2.21 -2.73
CA GLU A 99 -4.72 1.31 -3.34
C GLU A 99 -4.00 0.71 -4.52
N GLY A 100 -4.01 -0.61 -4.58
CA GLY A 100 -3.31 -1.32 -5.63
C GLY A 100 -2.75 -2.64 -5.17
N ILE A 101 -2.44 -3.42 -6.18
CA ILE A 101 -2.10 -4.83 -6.02
C ILE A 101 -0.63 -4.99 -6.35
N VAL A 102 0.15 -5.50 -5.42
CA VAL A 102 1.58 -5.78 -5.63
C VAL A 102 1.75 -7.27 -5.81
N VAL A 103 2.23 -7.65 -6.99
CA VAL A 103 2.44 -9.03 -7.40
C VAL A 103 3.92 -9.26 -7.61
N LYS A 104 4.46 -10.33 -7.03
CA LYS A 104 5.82 -10.78 -7.27
C LYS A 104 5.85 -11.95 -8.23
N LEU A 105 6.66 -11.87 -9.27
CA LEU A 105 6.90 -13.02 -10.15
C LEU A 105 7.97 -13.92 -9.54
N LEU A 106 7.64 -15.20 -9.39
CA LEU A 106 8.55 -16.25 -8.90
C LEU A 106 8.87 -17.20 -10.05
N ARG A 107 9.89 -18.05 -9.90
CA ARG A 107 10.22 -19.04 -10.95
C ARG A 107 9.07 -20.00 -11.28
N ASN A 108 8.21 -20.29 -10.30
CA ASN A 108 7.16 -21.32 -10.38
C ASN A 108 5.74 -20.79 -10.07
N GLY A 109 5.53 -19.47 -10.12
CA GLY A 109 4.24 -18.87 -9.79
C GLY A 109 4.33 -17.38 -9.50
N MET A 110 3.25 -16.81 -8.99
CA MET A 110 3.18 -15.44 -8.50
C MET A 110 2.76 -15.43 -7.05
N GLU A 111 3.23 -14.42 -6.33
CA GLU A 111 2.88 -14.16 -4.94
C GLU A 111 2.23 -12.77 -4.85
N LEU A 112 1.08 -12.70 -4.18
CA LEU A 112 0.47 -11.42 -3.84
C LEU A 112 1.13 -10.87 -2.57
N ILE A 113 1.86 -9.77 -2.68
CA ILE A 113 2.51 -9.10 -1.54
C ILE A 113 1.53 -8.15 -0.83
N GLN A 114 0.69 -7.47 -1.60
CA GLN A 114 -0.27 -6.49 -1.09
C GLN A 114 -1.50 -6.47 -2.00
N GLY A 115 -2.71 -6.46 -1.42
CA GLY A 115 -3.94 -6.66 -2.18
C GLY A 115 -5.14 -5.84 -1.70
N THR A 116 -4.92 -4.60 -1.25
CA THR A 116 -6.05 -3.73 -0.87
C THR A 116 -6.46 -2.86 -2.04
N LEU A 117 -7.59 -3.20 -2.66
CA LEU A 117 -8.30 -2.36 -3.62
C LEU A 117 -9.76 -2.26 -3.17
N GLU A 118 -10.24 -1.05 -2.93
CA GLU A 118 -11.57 -0.85 -2.35
C GLU A 118 -12.67 -1.41 -3.27
N GLY A 119 -13.54 -2.26 -2.72
CA GLY A 119 -14.66 -2.85 -3.46
C GLY A 119 -14.29 -3.96 -4.46
N ALA A 120 -13.02 -4.35 -4.58
CA ALA A 120 -12.62 -5.46 -5.46
C ALA A 120 -12.57 -6.80 -4.73
N SER A 121 -12.98 -7.86 -5.42
CA SER A 121 -12.77 -9.25 -5.01
C SER A 121 -11.51 -9.78 -5.69
N LEU A 122 -10.58 -10.31 -4.89
CA LEU A 122 -9.32 -10.88 -5.36
C LEU A 122 -9.37 -12.41 -5.21
N GLU A 123 -9.08 -13.12 -6.29
CA GLU A 123 -9.02 -14.58 -6.34
C GLU A 123 -7.66 -15.02 -6.90
N LEU A 124 -6.97 -15.93 -6.21
CA LEU A 124 -5.73 -16.55 -6.68
C LEU A 124 -6.04 -17.94 -7.25
N ALA A 125 -5.56 -18.23 -8.45
CA ALA A 125 -5.71 -19.53 -9.08
C ALA A 125 -4.35 -20.24 -9.26
N PRO A 126 -4.22 -21.51 -8.87
CA PRO A 126 -2.99 -22.28 -9.05
C PRO A 126 -2.75 -22.66 -10.51
N LEU A 127 -1.49 -22.92 -10.85
CA LEU A 127 -1.08 -23.56 -12.09
C LEU A 127 -1.70 -24.95 -12.09
N VAL A 128 -2.76 -25.18 -12.89
CA VAL A 128 -3.26 -26.54 -13.11
C VAL A 128 -2.25 -27.27 -13.99
N ALA A 129 -1.17 -27.74 -13.37
CA ALA A 129 -0.45 -28.88 -13.90
C ALA A 129 -1.43 -30.05 -13.80
N THR A 130 -1.78 -30.66 -14.94
CA THR A 130 -2.46 -31.95 -14.96
C THR A 130 -1.58 -33.00 -14.27
N ARG A 131 -1.62 -33.11 -12.94
CA ARG A 131 -1.34 -34.31 -12.16
C ARG A 131 -1.66 -34.08 -10.68
N ARG A 132 -2.39 -35.06 -10.14
CA ARG A 132 -2.82 -35.21 -8.75
C ARG A 132 -1.68 -34.90 -7.76
N ALA A 133 -1.91 -33.98 -6.84
CA ALA A 133 -1.23 -33.93 -5.55
C ALA A 133 -2.21 -33.45 -4.49
N GLY A 134 -2.24 -34.16 -3.36
CA GLY A 134 -3.28 -34.10 -2.33
C GLY A 134 -3.19 -32.89 -1.40
N ALA A 135 -4.32 -32.66 -0.74
CA ALA A 135 -4.50 -31.63 0.28
C ALA A 135 -3.58 -31.87 1.48
N ALA A 136 -2.84 -30.85 1.87
CA ALA A 136 -2.29 -30.70 3.20
C ALA A 136 -2.46 -29.23 3.61
N GLU A 137 -3.24 -29.03 4.67
CA GLU A 137 -3.46 -27.77 5.35
C GLU A 137 -2.12 -27.22 5.85
N ALA A 138 -1.75 -26.04 5.35
CA ALA A 138 -0.83 -25.13 6.01
C ALA A 138 -1.46 -23.73 5.87
N GLU A 139 -1.51 -22.96 6.95
CA GLU A 139 -1.78 -21.53 6.87
C GLU A 139 -0.65 -20.90 6.04
N VAL A 140 -0.90 -20.74 4.74
CA VAL A 140 0.01 -20.08 3.82
C VAL A 140 -0.20 -18.57 4.00
N VAL A 141 0.73 -17.93 4.69
CA VAL A 141 0.72 -16.48 4.95
C VAL A 141 0.77 -15.65 3.66
N ASN A 142 1.09 -16.22 2.50
CA ASN A 142 0.89 -15.61 1.17
C ASN A 142 0.56 -16.68 0.11
N PRO A 143 -0.67 -16.75 -0.45
CA PRO A 143 -1.02 -17.78 -1.41
C PRO A 143 -0.21 -17.61 -2.70
N THR A 144 0.46 -18.67 -3.16
CA THR A 144 1.20 -18.70 -4.41
C THR A 144 0.27 -19.20 -5.54
N GLY A 145 0.06 -18.40 -6.58
CA GLY A 145 -0.83 -18.72 -7.70
C GLY A 145 -0.20 -18.34 -9.04
N SER A 146 -0.54 -19.02 -10.13
CA SER A 146 -0.03 -18.65 -11.47
C SER A 146 -0.85 -17.55 -12.13
N ARG A 147 -2.05 -17.29 -11.60
CA ARG A 147 -2.99 -16.28 -12.06
C ARG A 147 -3.62 -15.57 -10.87
N ILE A 148 -3.76 -14.25 -10.99
CA ILE A 148 -4.48 -13.41 -10.04
C ILE A 148 -5.66 -12.79 -10.79
N ASP A 149 -6.86 -13.07 -10.33
CA ASP A 149 -8.10 -12.55 -10.88
C ASP A 149 -8.66 -11.48 -9.94
N LEU A 150 -9.07 -10.36 -10.52
CA LEU A 150 -9.52 -9.15 -9.84
C LEU A 150 -10.87 -8.77 -10.43
N LYS A 151 -11.91 -8.74 -9.59
CA LYS A 151 -13.26 -8.36 -10.01
C LYS A 151 -13.62 -7.07 -9.31
N MET A 152 -13.84 -6.02 -10.08
CA MET A 152 -14.19 -4.70 -9.56
C MET A 152 -15.55 -4.25 -10.12
N PRO A 153 -16.49 -3.82 -9.27
CA PRO A 153 -17.74 -3.24 -9.74
C PRO A 153 -17.46 -1.89 -10.42
N VAL A 154 -18.06 -1.66 -11.59
CA VAL A 154 -17.99 -0.38 -12.31
C VAL A 154 -19.40 0.02 -12.70
N GLY A 155 -19.96 1.01 -12.01
CA GLY A 155 -21.35 1.42 -12.21
C GLY A 155 -22.31 0.24 -11.98
N ARG A 156 -23.06 -0.15 -13.01
CA ARG A 156 -23.99 -1.31 -12.98
C ARG A 156 -23.36 -2.62 -13.48
N GLY A 157 -22.13 -2.58 -13.96
CA GLY A 157 -21.41 -3.73 -14.50
C GLY A 157 -20.18 -4.08 -13.67
N GLN A 158 -19.30 -4.89 -14.24
CA GLN A 158 -18.06 -5.34 -13.62
C GLN A 158 -16.90 -5.27 -14.61
N MET A 159 -15.73 -4.92 -14.11
CA MET A 159 -14.46 -5.10 -14.78
C MET A 159 -13.71 -6.26 -14.14
N HIS A 160 -13.25 -7.19 -14.97
CA HIS A 160 -12.47 -8.35 -14.57
C HIS A 160 -11.05 -8.16 -15.11
N CYS A 161 -10.07 -8.02 -14.23
CA CYS A 161 -8.66 -7.96 -14.56
C CYS A 161 -7.98 -9.26 -14.13
N SER A 162 -7.28 -9.91 -15.05
CA SER A 162 -6.57 -11.16 -14.81
C SER A 162 -5.09 -10.97 -15.14
N ILE A 163 -4.23 -11.19 -14.15
CA ILE A 163 -2.77 -11.17 -14.32
C ILE A 163 -2.32 -12.62 -14.35
N LEU A 164 -1.76 -13.07 -15.46
CA LEU A 164 -1.26 -14.42 -15.66
C LEU A 164 0.26 -14.37 -15.83
N GLN A 165 0.98 -15.20 -15.10
CA GLN A 165 2.41 -15.35 -15.34
C GLN A 165 2.67 -16.07 -16.67
N THR A 166 3.47 -15.46 -17.53
CA THR A 166 3.92 -16.08 -18.80
C THR A 166 5.38 -16.55 -18.72
N SER A 167 6.20 -15.91 -17.89
CA SER A 167 7.57 -16.35 -17.58
C SER A 167 8.01 -15.89 -16.18
N ALA A 168 9.23 -16.25 -15.77
CA ALA A 168 9.78 -15.80 -14.49
C ALA A 168 9.93 -14.27 -14.38
N SER A 169 9.90 -13.54 -15.49
CA SER A 169 10.06 -12.08 -15.54
C SER A 169 8.97 -11.36 -16.32
N GLU A 170 7.97 -12.06 -16.84
CA GLU A 170 6.89 -11.48 -17.63
C GLU A 170 5.53 -12.06 -17.24
N ALA A 171 4.52 -11.21 -17.36
CA ALA A 171 3.12 -11.54 -17.22
C ALA A 171 2.32 -11.10 -18.45
N MET A 172 1.12 -11.63 -18.57
CA MET A 172 0.06 -11.17 -19.46
C MET A 172 -1.05 -10.58 -18.58
N VAL A 173 -1.57 -9.43 -18.97
CA VAL A 173 -2.71 -8.79 -18.31
C VAL A 173 -3.90 -8.83 -19.25
N SER A 174 -5.00 -9.45 -18.80
CA SER A 174 -6.26 -9.54 -19.54
C SER A 174 -7.34 -8.74 -18.83
N LEU A 175 -8.06 -7.91 -19.57
CA LEU A 175 -9.17 -7.09 -19.08
C LEU A 175 -10.44 -7.48 -19.80
N SER A 176 -11.49 -7.79 -19.06
CA SER A 176 -12.82 -8.02 -19.63
C SER A 176 -13.88 -7.20 -18.92
N LEU A 177 -14.85 -6.74 -19.70
CA LEU A 177 -15.98 -5.94 -19.24
C LEU A 177 -17.21 -6.82 -19.25
N LYS A 178 -18.01 -6.79 -18.19
CA LYS A 178 -19.25 -7.57 -18.09
C LYS A 178 -20.40 -6.68 -17.67
N ASN A 179 -21.55 -6.82 -18.35
CA ASN A 179 -22.77 -6.06 -18.05
C ASN A 179 -22.58 -4.53 -18.09
N LEU A 180 -21.65 -4.04 -18.91
CA LEU A 180 -21.40 -2.61 -19.10
C LEU A 180 -22.03 -2.12 -20.40
N ALA A 181 -22.97 -1.17 -20.29
CA ALA A 181 -23.60 -0.58 -21.47
C ALA A 181 -22.67 0.43 -22.14
N GLY A 182 -22.66 0.45 -23.47
CA GLY A 182 -21.90 1.41 -24.26
C GLY A 182 -20.54 0.88 -24.74
N SER A 183 -19.65 1.81 -25.05
CA SER A 183 -18.33 1.52 -25.61
C SER A 183 -17.27 2.27 -24.82
N TYR A 184 -16.19 1.56 -24.50
CA TYR A 184 -15.18 2.02 -23.57
C TYR A 184 -13.80 2.05 -24.21
N GLN A 185 -12.92 2.85 -23.62
CA GLN A 185 -11.50 2.82 -23.87
C GLN A 185 -10.81 2.17 -22.68
N LEU A 186 -10.04 1.13 -22.95
CA LEU A 186 -9.16 0.47 -21.98
C LEU A 186 -7.73 0.86 -22.31
N SER A 187 -7.00 1.38 -21.34
CA SER A 187 -5.59 1.71 -21.49
C SER A 187 -4.75 1.13 -20.36
N LEU A 188 -3.55 0.69 -20.72
CA LEU A 188 -2.53 0.26 -19.78
C LEU A 188 -1.41 1.30 -19.80
N LYS A 189 -1.09 1.82 -18.62
CA LYS A 189 0.05 2.71 -18.39
C LYS A 189 1.10 2.00 -17.56
N LYS A 190 2.37 2.29 -17.83
CA LYS A 190 3.54 1.90 -17.03
C LYS A 190 4.25 3.17 -16.57
N GLU A 191 4.44 3.34 -15.27
CA GLU A 191 5.05 4.53 -14.66
C GLU A 191 4.43 5.85 -15.20
N GLY A 192 3.10 5.86 -15.35
CA GLY A 192 2.34 7.00 -15.91
C GLY A 192 2.40 7.14 -17.44
N ARG A 193 3.28 6.40 -18.14
CA ARG A 193 3.37 6.41 -19.61
C ARG A 193 2.43 5.39 -20.23
N LEU A 194 1.66 5.80 -21.24
CA LEU A 194 0.79 4.89 -22.00
C LEU A 194 1.63 3.86 -22.75
N ILE A 195 1.35 2.57 -22.53
CA ILE A 195 2.02 1.45 -23.21
C ILE A 195 1.07 0.64 -24.10
N GLY A 196 -0.24 0.74 -23.88
CA GLY A 196 -1.24 0.11 -24.74
C GLY A 196 -2.62 0.73 -24.54
N SER A 197 -3.43 0.75 -25.59
CA SER A 197 -4.81 1.26 -25.53
C SER A 197 -5.69 0.56 -26.56
N HIS A 198 -6.89 0.20 -26.14
CA HIS A 198 -7.95 -0.35 -26.98
C HIS A 198 -9.18 0.54 -26.86
N SER A 199 -9.62 1.08 -27.98
CA SER A 199 -10.84 1.90 -28.05
C SER A 199 -12.01 1.07 -28.54
N ARG A 200 -13.22 1.56 -28.25
CA ARG A 200 -14.49 0.94 -28.64
C ARG A 200 -14.68 -0.50 -28.13
N VAL A 201 -14.14 -0.81 -26.96
CA VAL A 201 -14.34 -2.10 -26.28
C VAL A 201 -15.78 -2.17 -25.81
N LYS A 202 -16.47 -3.27 -26.12
CA LYS A 202 -17.86 -3.53 -25.69
C LYS A 202 -17.87 -4.55 -24.54
N SER A 203 -19.00 -4.65 -23.84
CA SER A 203 -19.25 -5.74 -22.90
C SER A 203 -18.94 -7.11 -23.54
N ASP A 204 -18.48 -8.02 -22.70
CA ASP A 204 -18.18 -9.43 -22.99
C ASP A 204 -17.01 -9.65 -23.96
N ARG A 205 -16.23 -8.60 -24.24
CA ARG A 205 -14.94 -8.70 -24.91
C ARG A 205 -13.80 -8.58 -23.91
N ALA A 206 -12.79 -9.42 -24.10
CA ALA A 206 -11.52 -9.34 -23.40
C ALA A 206 -10.48 -8.63 -24.28
N VAL A 207 -9.59 -7.88 -23.62
CA VAL A 207 -8.43 -7.21 -24.19
C VAL A 207 -7.20 -7.73 -23.45
N GLN A 208 -6.12 -7.99 -24.17
CA GLN A 208 -4.90 -8.55 -23.58
C GLN A 208 -3.71 -7.63 -23.85
N PHE A 209 -2.82 -7.56 -22.85
CA PHE A 209 -1.52 -6.91 -22.94
C PHE A 209 -0.45 -7.93 -22.56
N ASP A 210 0.44 -8.21 -23.50
CA ASP A 210 1.50 -9.21 -23.36
C ASP A 210 2.84 -8.58 -22.95
N ARG A 211 3.77 -9.44 -22.49
CA ARG A 211 5.15 -9.07 -22.15
C ARG A 211 5.24 -7.95 -21.10
N ILE A 212 4.39 -8.06 -20.07
CA ILE A 212 4.37 -7.13 -18.95
C ILE A 212 5.45 -7.55 -17.96
N GLY A 213 6.59 -6.86 -18.00
CA GLY A 213 7.69 -7.06 -17.04
C GLY A 213 7.51 -6.30 -15.73
N PRO A 214 8.56 -6.24 -14.89
CA PRO A 214 8.51 -5.51 -13.62
C PRO A 214 8.28 -4.00 -13.80
N GLY A 215 7.55 -3.41 -12.85
CA GLY A 215 7.24 -1.98 -12.80
C GLY A 215 5.86 -1.70 -12.21
N ARG A 216 5.53 -0.41 -12.12
CA ARG A 216 4.21 0.07 -11.67
C ARG A 216 3.31 0.32 -12.87
N TYR A 217 2.09 -0.15 -12.75
CA TYR A 217 1.10 -0.13 -13.82
C TYR A 217 -0.23 0.43 -13.35
N THR A 218 -0.97 1.00 -14.30
CA THR A 218 -2.34 1.45 -14.07
C THR A 218 -3.19 1.03 -15.26
N VAL A 219 -4.24 0.27 -14.99
CA VAL A 219 -5.31 0.02 -15.95
C VAL A 219 -6.33 1.12 -15.80
N GLU A 220 -6.62 1.83 -16.88
CA GLU A 220 -7.67 2.84 -16.93
C GLU A 220 -8.80 2.37 -17.84
N LEU A 221 -10.03 2.40 -17.34
CA LEU A 221 -11.26 2.29 -18.09
C LEU A 221 -11.87 3.69 -18.21
N LYS A 222 -12.13 4.14 -19.44
CA LYS A 222 -12.78 5.43 -19.73
C LYS A 222 -14.00 5.23 -20.60
N GLY A 223 -15.09 5.92 -20.28
CA GLY A 223 -16.36 5.84 -20.99
C GLY A 223 -17.48 6.52 -20.21
N ALA A 224 -18.67 5.93 -20.23
CA ALA A 224 -19.80 6.41 -19.42
C ALA A 224 -19.55 6.27 -17.90
N THR A 225 -18.64 5.39 -17.52
CA THR A 225 -18.13 5.25 -16.15
C THR A 225 -16.63 5.03 -16.26
N SER A 226 -15.87 5.67 -15.37
CA SER A 226 -14.41 5.56 -15.33
C SER A 226 -13.98 4.75 -14.12
N ALA A 227 -12.94 3.95 -14.28
CA ALA A 227 -12.35 3.19 -13.19
C ALA A 227 -10.86 2.99 -13.43
N GLU A 228 -10.08 2.94 -12.36
CA GLU A 228 -8.63 2.77 -12.43
C GLU A 228 -8.20 1.65 -11.49
N ILE A 229 -7.34 0.75 -11.97
CA ILE A 229 -6.72 -0.30 -11.15
C ILE A 229 -5.20 -0.09 -11.19
N PRO A 230 -4.63 0.51 -10.13
CA PRO A 230 -3.19 0.47 -9.91
C PRO A 230 -2.73 -0.95 -9.54
N PHE A 231 -1.63 -1.40 -10.12
CA PHE A 231 -0.94 -2.63 -9.71
C PHE A 231 0.57 -2.51 -9.96
N SER A 232 1.37 -3.34 -9.30
CA SER A 232 2.82 -3.40 -9.48
C SER A 232 3.27 -4.82 -9.66
N ILE A 233 4.24 -5.03 -10.55
CA ILE A 233 4.92 -6.31 -10.74
C ILE A 233 6.36 -6.14 -10.26
N VAL A 234 6.79 -7.00 -9.35
CA VAL A 234 8.15 -7.02 -8.76
C VAL A 234 8.85 -8.36 -8.94
#